data_AF-A0A519WN25-F1
#
_entry.id   AF-A0A519WN25-F1
#
_cell.length_a   1.000
_cell.length_b   1.000
_cell.length_c   1.000
_cell.angle_alpha   90.00
_cell.angle_beta   90.00
_cell.angle_gamma   90.00
#
_symmetry.space_group_name_H-M   'P 1'
#
loop_
_entity.id
_entity.type
_entity.pdbx_description
1 polymer ?
#
loop_
_entity_poly.entity_id
_entity_poly.type
_entity_poly.pdbx_seq_one_letter_code
_entity_poly.pdbx_strand_id
1 'polypeptide(L)'
;MVEKENEADVILGCLDTVSGEYEMKQAQSLKLGLLRRFKSEDDVEKYVGQHISNASIRTNEIEKAFKSNDFDRVIQLSEDGIKFDRKDKPGLVKDWYNWLLKVAQAQRHTQKIIEYARLLFIDNFYPQQDYYQILKDHIDAENWGAFLEEIITETSAIKRWGYLDLIRQIYIKEEWWERLFVMLKLNPSMEKIEQNEEYLAKEYTPELIGLYSERILDYIAGSVGRSHYRTACKYLCRMMKLGGNQEVNALIEFFRKQYPQRKALIDELNQI
;
A
#
# COMPACT_ATOMS: atom_id res chain seq x y z
N MET A 1 -22.47 30.29 7.81
CA MET A 1 -21.82 30.07 9.11
C MET A 1 -22.88 30.35 10.16
N VAL A 2 -23.26 29.38 11.00
CA VAL A 2 -24.34 29.55 12.00
C VAL A 2 -23.82 30.42 13.13
N GLU A 3 -24.53 31.49 13.51
CA GLU A 3 -24.04 32.47 14.50
C GLU A 3 -24.84 32.47 15.81
N LYS A 4 -26.04 31.89 15.82
CA LYS A 4 -26.95 31.90 16.98
C LYS A 4 -27.46 30.50 17.34
N GLU A 5 -27.70 30.26 18.62
CA GLU A 5 -28.18 28.97 19.14
C GLU A 5 -29.53 28.56 18.52
N ASN A 6 -30.48 29.50 18.37
CA ASN A 6 -31.78 29.21 17.76
C ASN A 6 -31.67 28.75 16.29
N GLU A 7 -30.65 29.20 15.55
CA GLU A 7 -30.39 28.74 14.17
C GLU A 7 -29.79 27.33 14.18
N ALA A 8 -28.99 27.00 15.20
CA ALA A 8 -28.44 25.66 15.38
C ALA A 8 -29.54 24.63 15.64
N ASP A 9 -30.54 24.95 16.48
CA ASP A 9 -31.66 24.04 16.78
C ASP A 9 -32.50 23.71 15.53
N VAL A 10 -32.72 24.68 14.64
CA VAL A 10 -33.42 24.44 13.36
C VAL A 10 -32.61 23.49 12.46
N ILE A 11 -31.29 23.71 12.35
CA ILE A 11 -30.43 22.86 11.52
C ILE A 11 -30.33 21.45 12.12
N LEU A 12 -30.25 21.32 13.44
CA LEU A 12 -30.26 20.04 14.14
C LEU A 12 -31.53 19.23 13.80
N GLY A 13 -32.70 19.88 13.78
CA GLY A 13 -33.96 19.24 13.37
C GLY A 13 -33.96 18.79 11.91
N CYS A 14 -33.37 19.57 10.99
CA CYS A 14 -33.24 19.15 9.59
C CYS A 14 -32.31 17.94 9.43
N LEU A 15 -31.20 17.89 10.17
CA LEU A 15 -30.26 16.77 10.13
C LEU A 15 -30.88 15.46 10.62
N ASP A 16 -31.88 15.52 11.51
CA ASP A 16 -32.60 14.33 12.00
C ASP A 16 -33.55 13.71 10.96
N THR A 17 -33.87 14.44 9.89
CA THR A 17 -34.70 13.94 8.78
C THR A 17 -33.90 13.28 7.65
N VAL A 18 -32.57 13.30 7.73
CA VAL A 18 -31.70 12.73 6.70
C VAL A 18 -31.83 11.22 6.66
N SER A 19 -32.06 10.68 5.46
CA SER A 19 -32.15 9.25 5.20
C SER A 19 -31.01 8.81 4.27
N GLY A 20 -30.59 7.54 4.40
CA GLY A 20 -29.40 6.99 3.74
C GLY A 20 -28.25 6.81 4.72
N GLU A 21 -27.57 5.65 4.66
CA GLU A 21 -26.55 5.29 5.65
C GLU A 21 -25.33 6.23 5.61
N TYR A 22 -24.93 6.66 4.42
CA TYR A 22 -23.80 7.56 4.23
C TYR A 22 -24.13 8.98 4.69
N GLU A 23 -25.28 9.50 4.28
CA GLU A 23 -25.78 10.83 4.60
C GLU A 23 -26.07 10.95 6.10
N MET A 24 -26.60 9.90 6.73
CA MET A 24 -26.79 9.85 8.18
C MET A 24 -25.47 9.96 8.93
N LYS A 25 -24.39 9.30 8.48
CA LYS A 25 -23.07 9.41 9.12
C LYS A 25 -22.49 10.83 9.00
N GLN A 26 -22.72 11.51 7.88
CA GLN A 26 -22.34 12.91 7.70
C GLN A 26 -23.17 13.84 8.59
N ALA A 27 -24.48 13.64 8.63
CA ALA A 27 -25.40 14.39 9.47
C ALA A 27 -25.03 14.26 10.95
N GLN A 28 -24.67 13.05 11.41
CA GLN A 28 -24.19 12.82 12.78
C GLN A 28 -22.91 13.60 13.10
N SER A 29 -21.96 13.63 12.16
CA SER A 29 -20.70 14.39 12.35
C SER A 29 -20.95 15.90 12.41
N LEU A 30 -21.83 16.41 11.54
CA LEU A 30 -22.23 17.82 11.55
C LEU A 30 -22.98 18.19 12.84
N LYS A 31 -23.88 17.32 13.29
CA LYS A 31 -24.63 17.47 14.54
C LYS A 31 -23.70 17.54 15.75
N LEU A 32 -22.70 16.66 15.83
CA LEU A 32 -21.68 16.73 16.88
C LEU A 32 -20.93 18.08 16.86
N GLY A 33 -20.60 18.59 15.68
CA GLY A 33 -19.96 19.91 15.53
C GLY A 33 -20.83 21.06 16.05
N LEU A 34 -22.15 21.01 15.82
CA LEU A 34 -23.10 22.00 16.34
C LEU A 34 -23.28 21.87 17.85
N LEU A 35 -23.43 20.65 18.38
CA LEU A 35 -23.58 20.40 19.81
C LEU A 35 -22.39 20.95 20.60
N ARG A 36 -21.16 20.70 20.14
CA ARG A 36 -19.94 21.22 20.78
C ARG A 36 -19.84 22.75 20.80
N ARG A 37 -20.53 23.44 19.89
CA ARG A 37 -20.49 24.90 19.80
C ARG A 37 -21.57 25.57 20.66
N PHE A 38 -22.71 24.91 20.84
CA PHE A 38 -23.90 25.56 21.37
C PHE A 38 -24.54 24.84 22.57
N LYS A 39 -24.19 23.59 22.86
CA LYS A 39 -24.78 22.79 23.94
C LYS A 39 -23.75 22.44 25.03
N SER A 40 -24.21 21.84 26.12
CA SER A 40 -23.38 21.48 27.27
C SER A 40 -22.43 20.31 26.97
N GLU A 41 -21.34 20.19 27.71
CA GLU A 41 -20.42 19.05 27.56
C GLU A 41 -21.12 17.71 27.84
N ASP A 42 -22.04 17.67 28.81
CA ASP A 42 -22.86 16.48 29.10
C ASP A 42 -23.71 16.03 27.90
N ASP A 43 -24.31 16.99 27.17
CA ASP A 43 -25.07 16.70 25.95
C ASP A 43 -24.17 16.18 24.83
N VAL A 44 -22.95 16.73 24.71
CA VAL A 44 -21.95 16.29 23.75
C VAL A 44 -21.50 14.87 24.07
N GLU A 45 -21.12 14.57 25.32
CA GLU A 45 -20.67 13.24 25.74
C GLU A 45 -21.75 12.18 25.54
N LYS A 46 -23.00 12.51 25.88
CA LYS A 46 -24.15 11.64 25.63
C LYS A 46 -24.32 11.34 24.14
N TYR A 47 -24.23 12.35 23.29
CA TYR A 47 -24.34 12.19 21.84
C TYR A 47 -23.19 11.35 21.27
N VAL A 48 -21.96 11.62 21.70
CA VAL A 48 -20.77 10.84 21.33
C VAL A 48 -20.95 9.37 21.71
N GLY A 49 -21.37 9.09 22.94
CA GLY A 49 -21.60 7.72 23.42
C GLY A 49 -22.62 6.96 22.58
N GLN A 50 -23.68 7.63 22.12
CA GLN A 50 -24.72 7.04 21.27
C GLN A 50 -24.26 6.80 19.82
N HIS A 51 -23.28 7.55 19.33
CA HIS A 51 -22.89 7.56 17.91
C HIS A 51 -21.42 7.19 17.66
N ILE A 52 -20.70 6.61 18.64
CA ILE A 52 -19.28 6.24 18.52
C ILE A 52 -18.99 5.16 17.46
N SER A 53 -20.02 4.45 16.99
CA SER A 53 -19.93 3.52 15.85
C SER A 53 -19.69 4.24 14.51
N ASN A 54 -19.95 5.55 14.45
CA ASN A 54 -19.57 6.39 13.32
C ASN A 54 -18.06 6.66 13.36
N ALA A 55 -17.35 6.20 12.34
CA ALA A 55 -15.89 6.31 12.25
C ALA A 55 -15.38 7.75 12.33
N SER A 56 -16.09 8.71 11.72
CA SER A 56 -15.72 10.14 11.76
C SER A 56 -15.78 10.70 13.18
N ILE A 57 -16.85 10.37 13.92
CA ILE A 57 -17.00 10.74 15.33
C ILE A 57 -15.89 10.09 16.16
N ARG A 58 -15.66 8.78 16.00
CA ARG A 58 -14.61 8.06 16.72
C ARG A 58 -13.22 8.66 16.49
N THR A 59 -12.85 8.93 15.24
CA THR A 59 -11.58 9.58 14.91
C THR A 59 -11.45 10.93 15.61
N ASN A 60 -12.52 11.74 15.61
CA ASN A 60 -12.48 13.05 16.26
C ASN A 60 -12.30 12.95 17.78
N GLU A 61 -12.99 12.01 18.42
CA GLU A 61 -12.83 11.76 19.86
C GLU A 61 -11.45 11.22 20.21
N ILE A 62 -10.90 10.33 19.39
CA ILE A 62 -9.52 9.85 19.54
C ILE A 62 -8.53 11.02 19.42
N GLU A 63 -8.69 11.89 18.41
CA GLU A 63 -7.84 13.06 18.24
C GLU A 63 -7.92 14.03 19.43
N LYS A 64 -9.14 14.26 19.97
CA LYS A 64 -9.35 15.08 21.17
C LYS A 64 -8.62 14.47 22.37
N ALA A 65 -8.84 13.17 22.62
CA ALA A 65 -8.21 12.44 23.72
C ALA A 65 -6.68 12.41 23.61
N PHE A 66 -6.14 12.20 22.40
CA PHE A 66 -4.71 12.22 22.15
C PHE A 66 -4.10 13.61 22.44
N LYS A 67 -4.76 14.69 21.99
CA LYS A 67 -4.31 16.07 22.25
C LYS A 67 -4.34 16.42 23.74
N SER A 68 -5.25 15.85 24.52
CA SER A 68 -5.30 16.01 25.97
C SER A 68 -4.41 15.03 26.74
N ASN A 69 -3.61 14.19 26.06
CA ASN A 69 -2.82 13.10 26.63
C ASN A 69 -3.65 12.07 27.41
N ASP A 70 -4.94 11.95 27.11
CA ASP A 70 -5.80 10.88 27.63
C ASP A 70 -5.59 9.61 26.80
N PHE A 71 -4.44 8.98 27.00
CA PHE A 71 -4.02 7.81 26.24
C PHE A 71 -4.90 6.59 26.51
N ASP A 72 -5.42 6.44 27.72
CA ASP A 72 -6.33 5.35 28.06
C ASP A 72 -7.62 5.44 27.23
N ARG A 73 -8.16 6.65 27.07
CA ARG A 73 -9.32 6.87 26.20
C ARG A 73 -9.02 6.60 24.73
N VAL A 74 -7.86 6.99 24.23
CA VAL A 74 -7.44 6.68 22.85
C VAL A 74 -7.36 5.17 22.64
N ILE A 75 -6.74 4.44 23.57
CA ILE A 75 -6.63 2.99 23.52
C ILE A 75 -8.02 2.35 23.52
N GLN A 76 -8.88 2.72 24.46
CA GLN A 76 -10.24 2.21 24.56
C GLN A 76 -11.02 2.40 23.26
N LEU A 77 -11.05 3.62 22.74
CA LEU A 77 -11.78 3.94 21.51
C LEU A 77 -11.22 3.20 20.29
N SER A 78 -9.91 3.04 20.21
CA SER A 78 -9.25 2.33 19.11
C SER A 78 -9.51 0.82 19.18
N GLU A 79 -9.38 0.20 20.35
CA GLU A 79 -9.66 -1.22 20.55
C GLU A 79 -11.13 -1.58 20.29
N ASP A 80 -12.05 -0.74 20.76
CA ASP A 80 -13.47 -0.90 20.47
C ASP A 80 -13.74 -0.75 18.97
N GLY A 81 -12.99 0.11 18.28
CA GLY A 81 -13.09 0.32 16.84
C GLY A 81 -12.61 -0.91 16.10
N ILE A 82 -11.48 -1.48 16.53
CA ILE A 82 -10.95 -2.73 15.99
C ILE A 82 -11.96 -3.86 16.16
N LYS A 83 -12.60 -4.00 17.33
CA LYS A 83 -13.63 -5.04 17.56
C LYS A 83 -14.84 -4.85 16.66
N PHE A 84 -15.32 -3.61 16.55
CA PHE A 84 -16.54 -3.28 15.81
C PHE A 84 -16.36 -3.40 14.29
N ASP A 85 -15.25 -2.88 13.75
CA ASP A 85 -15.03 -2.77 12.30
C ASP A 85 -14.28 -3.97 11.69
N ARG A 86 -13.86 -4.96 12.50
CA ARG A 86 -13.01 -6.09 12.07
C ARG A 86 -13.53 -6.82 10.83
N LYS A 87 -14.85 -7.08 10.78
CA LYS A 87 -15.45 -7.92 9.74
C LYS A 87 -15.70 -7.16 8.45
N ASP A 88 -16.29 -5.97 8.56
CA ASP A 88 -16.89 -5.29 7.41
C ASP A 88 -16.03 -4.14 6.89
N LYS A 89 -15.08 -3.62 7.68
CA LYS A 89 -14.29 -2.43 7.34
C LYS A 89 -12.81 -2.60 7.74
N PRO A 90 -12.10 -3.55 7.11
CA PRO A 90 -10.70 -3.82 7.43
C PRO A 90 -9.76 -2.63 7.22
N GLY A 91 -10.13 -1.66 6.36
CA GLY A 91 -9.38 -0.40 6.21
C GLY A 91 -9.38 0.43 7.49
N LEU A 92 -10.55 0.64 8.11
CA LEU A 92 -10.68 1.41 9.36
C LEU A 92 -9.93 0.75 10.51
N VAL A 93 -9.86 -0.57 10.53
CA VAL A 93 -9.05 -1.31 11.52
C VAL A 93 -7.60 -0.84 11.48
N LYS A 94 -7.04 -0.53 10.30
CA LYS A 94 -5.67 -0.03 10.18
C LYS A 94 -5.52 1.41 10.68
N ASP A 95 -6.56 2.23 10.54
CA ASP A 95 -6.58 3.57 11.14
C ASP A 95 -6.57 3.50 12.67
N TRP A 96 -7.34 2.56 13.25
CA TRP A 96 -7.35 2.33 14.69
C TRP A 96 -6.00 1.82 15.21
N TYR A 97 -5.33 0.91 14.49
CA TYR A 97 -3.97 0.50 14.84
C TYR A 97 -2.95 1.63 14.71
N ASN A 98 -3.12 2.57 13.76
CA ASN A 98 -2.27 3.76 13.68
C ASN A 98 -2.39 4.64 14.93
N TRP A 99 -3.58 4.78 15.49
CA TRP A 99 -3.78 5.50 16.75
C TRP A 99 -3.13 4.78 17.94
N LEU A 100 -3.27 3.45 18.02
CA LEU A 100 -2.58 2.66 19.03
C LEU A 100 -1.05 2.78 18.91
N LEU A 101 -0.51 2.79 17.69
CA LEU A 101 0.92 3.01 17.44
C LEU A 101 1.36 4.41 17.90
N LYS A 102 0.59 5.46 17.60
CA LYS A 102 0.90 6.84 18.06
C LYS A 102 0.96 6.93 19.57
N VAL A 103 0.02 6.28 20.28
CA VAL A 103 0.05 6.21 21.75
C VAL A 103 1.28 5.46 22.24
N ALA A 104 1.58 4.29 21.67
CA ALA A 104 2.73 3.50 22.06
C ALA A 104 4.05 4.28 21.85
N GLN A 105 4.17 5.04 20.76
CA GLN A 105 5.30 5.94 20.49
C GLN A 105 5.39 7.08 21.51
N ALA A 106 4.27 7.74 21.82
CA ALA A 106 4.21 8.81 22.82
C ALA A 106 4.61 8.34 24.23
N GLN A 107 4.20 7.11 24.59
CA GLN A 107 4.53 6.46 25.86
C GLN A 107 5.89 5.76 25.85
N ARG A 108 6.59 5.70 24.69
CA ARG A 108 7.84 4.94 24.49
C ARG A 108 7.72 3.46 24.87
N HIS A 109 6.56 2.86 24.63
CA HIS A 109 6.29 1.46 24.94
C HIS A 109 6.78 0.54 23.82
N THR A 110 8.08 0.24 23.80
CA THR A 110 8.78 -0.50 22.72
C THR A 110 8.04 -1.77 22.25
N GLN A 111 7.59 -2.63 23.17
CA GLN A 111 6.90 -3.87 22.79
C GLN A 111 5.62 -3.61 21.98
N LYS A 112 4.85 -2.58 22.34
CA LYS A 112 3.61 -2.20 21.65
C LYS A 112 3.89 -1.48 20.33
N ILE A 113 4.96 -0.70 20.26
CA ILE A 113 5.44 -0.11 19.01
C ILE A 113 5.71 -1.22 18.00
N ILE A 114 6.49 -2.24 18.39
CA ILE A 114 6.82 -3.38 17.52
C ILE A 114 5.56 -4.16 17.12
N GLU A 115 4.69 -4.48 18.08
CA GLU A 115 3.44 -5.21 17.83
C GLU A 115 2.56 -4.51 16.77
N TYR A 116 2.27 -3.22 16.97
CA TYR A 116 1.40 -2.47 16.08
C TYR A 116 2.05 -2.14 14.75
N ALA A 117 3.34 -1.78 14.74
CA ALA A 117 4.07 -1.49 13.52
C ALA A 117 4.22 -2.74 12.65
N ARG A 118 4.44 -3.94 13.23
CA ARG A 118 4.51 -5.20 12.48
C ARG A 118 3.18 -5.50 11.77
N LEU A 119 2.07 -5.38 12.48
CA LEU A 119 0.75 -5.58 11.90
C LEU A 119 0.49 -4.60 10.76
N LEU A 120 0.82 -3.33 10.96
CA LEU A 120 0.63 -2.29 9.94
C LEU A 120 1.58 -2.49 8.75
N PHE A 121 2.80 -2.94 8.97
CA PHE A 121 3.75 -3.24 7.91
C PHE A 121 3.26 -4.38 6.99
N ILE A 122 2.66 -5.42 7.56
CA ILE A 122 2.20 -6.60 6.81
C ILE A 122 0.84 -6.36 6.13
N ASP A 123 -0.10 -5.72 6.83
CA ASP A 123 -1.50 -5.67 6.42
C ASP A 123 -2.00 -4.30 5.92
N ASN A 124 -1.13 -3.30 5.77
CA ASN A 124 -1.53 -1.97 5.33
C ASN A 124 -0.93 -1.59 3.97
N PHE A 125 -1.78 -1.54 2.94
CA PHE A 125 -1.39 -1.11 1.59
C PHE A 125 -1.29 0.41 1.42
N TYR A 126 -1.73 1.19 2.41
CA TYR A 126 -1.67 2.65 2.43
C TYR A 126 -1.00 3.12 3.72
N PRO A 127 0.34 3.01 3.80
CA PRO A 127 1.07 3.35 5.00
C PRO A 127 0.93 4.84 5.34
N GLN A 128 0.59 5.15 6.59
CA GLN A 128 0.60 6.53 7.11
C GLN A 128 1.99 6.93 7.63
N GLN A 129 2.87 5.94 7.86
CA GLN A 129 4.22 6.08 8.39
C GLN A 129 5.13 5.03 7.75
N ASP A 130 6.45 5.23 7.80
CA ASP A 130 7.41 4.18 7.41
C ASP A 130 7.50 3.13 8.53
N TYR A 131 6.56 2.17 8.54
CA TYR A 131 6.52 1.12 9.56
C TYR A 131 7.77 0.24 9.54
N TYR A 132 8.41 0.05 8.37
CA TYR A 132 9.66 -0.66 8.28
C TYR A 132 10.75 0.07 9.09
N GLN A 133 10.87 1.39 8.93
CA GLN A 133 11.86 2.16 9.66
C GLN A 133 11.57 2.16 11.16
N ILE A 134 10.29 2.31 11.55
CA ILE A 134 9.87 2.20 12.96
C ILE A 134 10.30 0.86 13.56
N LEU A 135 10.09 -0.25 12.85
CA LEU A 135 10.50 -1.57 13.31
C LEU A 135 12.03 -1.67 13.42
N LYS A 136 12.76 -1.20 12.41
CA LYS A 136 14.23 -1.22 12.36
C LYS A 136 14.86 -0.38 13.48
N ASP A 137 14.22 0.71 13.89
CA ASP A 137 14.69 1.57 14.99
C ASP A 137 14.47 0.95 16.38
N HIS A 138 13.54 -0.01 16.52
CA HIS A 138 13.13 -0.58 17.81
C HIS A 138 13.56 -2.04 18.01
N ILE A 139 14.05 -2.71 16.98
CA ILE A 139 14.53 -4.09 17.04
C ILE A 139 16.05 -4.07 16.96
N ASP A 140 16.70 -4.76 17.90
CA ASP A 140 18.16 -4.85 17.93
C ASP A 140 18.69 -5.42 16.61
N ALA A 141 19.82 -4.89 16.14
CA ALA A 141 20.43 -5.28 14.86
C ALA A 141 20.69 -6.79 14.74
N GLU A 142 21.00 -7.44 15.86
CA GLU A 142 21.22 -8.89 15.98
C GLU A 142 19.95 -9.71 15.69
N ASN A 143 18.78 -9.17 16.04
CA ASN A 143 17.48 -9.82 15.89
C ASN A 143 16.74 -9.37 14.62
N TRP A 144 17.15 -8.26 13.99
CA TRP A 144 16.48 -7.67 12.84
C TRP A 144 16.36 -8.64 11.66
N GLY A 145 17.44 -9.33 11.32
CA GLY A 145 17.43 -10.32 10.23
C GLY A 145 16.42 -11.45 10.49
N ALA A 146 16.44 -12.03 11.69
CA ALA A 146 15.52 -13.10 12.07
C ALA A 146 14.05 -12.63 12.04
N PHE A 147 13.79 -11.40 12.50
CA PHE A 147 12.45 -10.80 12.45
C PHE A 147 11.92 -10.66 11.01
N LEU A 148 12.76 -10.21 10.07
CA LEU A 148 12.38 -10.13 8.66
C LEU A 148 12.12 -11.52 8.05
N GLU A 149 12.92 -12.52 8.40
CA GLU A 149 12.73 -13.90 7.93
C GLU A 149 11.40 -14.49 8.41
N GLU A 150 10.98 -14.19 9.64
CA GLU A 150 9.66 -14.59 10.15
C GLU A 150 8.54 -13.97 9.30
N ILE A 151 8.62 -12.68 9.00
CA ILE A 151 7.65 -11.99 8.15
C ILE A 151 7.61 -12.62 6.75
N ILE A 152 8.78 -12.85 6.15
CA ILE A 152 8.87 -13.45 4.81
C ILE A 152 8.28 -14.86 4.82
N THR A 153 8.55 -15.66 5.85
CA THR A 153 8.04 -17.03 5.98
C THR A 153 6.51 -17.04 6.14
N GLU A 154 5.98 -16.22 7.04
CA GLU A 154 4.53 -16.09 7.28
C GLU A 154 3.79 -15.66 6.02
N THR A 155 4.33 -14.66 5.32
CA THR A 155 3.69 -14.08 4.13
C THR A 155 3.86 -14.97 2.90
N SER A 156 4.99 -15.67 2.74
CA SER A 156 5.19 -16.63 1.65
C SER A 156 4.26 -17.85 1.74
N ALA A 157 3.87 -18.25 2.94
CA ALA A 157 2.93 -19.35 3.16
C ALA A 157 1.50 -19.03 2.69
N ILE A 158 1.16 -17.75 2.55
CA ILE A 158 -0.20 -17.28 2.25
C ILE A 158 -0.21 -16.63 0.87
N LYS A 159 -1.03 -17.16 -0.05
CA LYS A 159 -1.19 -16.58 -1.41
C LYS A 159 -2.10 -15.34 -1.42
N ARG A 160 -1.83 -14.37 -0.55
CA ARG A 160 -2.58 -13.11 -0.47
C ARG A 160 -2.02 -12.08 -1.45
N TRP A 161 -2.92 -11.32 -2.06
CA TRP A 161 -2.56 -10.21 -2.94
C TRP A 161 -1.69 -9.19 -2.18
N GLY A 162 -0.59 -8.75 -2.79
CA GLY A 162 0.34 -7.76 -2.25
C GLY A 162 1.50 -8.29 -1.40
N TYR A 163 1.45 -9.52 -0.89
CA TYR A 163 2.54 -10.08 -0.06
C TYR A 163 3.85 -10.28 -0.82
N LEU A 164 3.79 -10.61 -2.12
CA LEU A 164 4.98 -10.68 -2.96
C LEU A 164 5.66 -9.31 -3.12
N ASP A 165 4.89 -8.22 -3.15
CA ASP A 165 5.48 -6.88 -3.23
C ASP A 165 6.06 -6.45 -1.87
N LEU A 166 5.45 -6.83 -0.76
CA LEU A 166 6.04 -6.64 0.58
C LEU A 166 7.42 -7.34 0.67
N ILE A 167 7.50 -8.61 0.29
CA ILE A 167 8.76 -9.37 0.29
C ILE A 167 9.78 -8.72 -0.66
N ARG A 168 9.34 -8.29 -1.86
CA ARG A 168 10.18 -7.55 -2.80
C ARG A 168 10.76 -6.29 -2.16
N GLN A 169 9.94 -5.49 -1.49
CA GLN A 169 10.39 -4.26 -0.81
C GLN A 169 11.38 -4.56 0.32
N ILE A 170 11.19 -5.65 1.07
CA ILE A 170 12.16 -6.10 2.09
C ILE A 170 13.50 -6.40 1.41
N TYR A 171 13.52 -7.19 0.34
CA TYR A 171 14.77 -7.51 -0.37
C TYR A 171 15.46 -6.28 -0.92
N ILE A 172 14.70 -5.29 -1.38
CA ILE A 172 15.26 -4.03 -1.87
C ILE A 172 15.87 -3.21 -0.73
N LYS A 173 15.13 -3.01 0.37
CA LYS A 173 15.58 -2.20 1.51
C LYS A 173 16.79 -2.83 2.24
N GLU A 174 16.89 -4.15 2.23
CA GLU A 174 18.01 -4.89 2.82
C GLU A 174 19.13 -5.23 1.82
N GLU A 175 19.02 -4.80 0.57
CA GLU A 175 19.99 -5.07 -0.49
C GLU A 175 20.25 -6.58 -0.72
N TRP A 176 19.22 -7.42 -0.53
CA TRP A 176 19.30 -8.87 -0.75
C TRP A 176 19.10 -9.23 -2.22
N TRP A 177 20.02 -8.77 -3.07
CA TRP A 177 19.92 -8.84 -4.54
C TRP A 177 19.79 -10.25 -5.08
N GLU A 178 20.50 -11.22 -4.51
CA GLU A 178 20.37 -12.63 -4.91
C GLU A 178 18.94 -13.14 -4.71
N ARG A 179 18.33 -12.84 -3.55
CA ARG A 179 16.96 -13.26 -3.24
C ARG A 179 15.94 -12.52 -4.12
N LEU A 180 16.16 -11.23 -4.37
CA LEU A 180 15.35 -10.45 -5.30
C LEU A 180 15.38 -11.05 -6.71
N PHE A 181 16.57 -11.42 -7.18
CA PHE A 181 16.76 -12.03 -8.50
C PHE A 181 16.12 -13.44 -8.58
N VAL A 182 16.29 -14.28 -7.56
CA VAL A 182 15.61 -15.59 -7.47
C VAL A 182 14.10 -15.41 -7.53
N MET A 183 13.54 -14.44 -6.79
CA MET A 183 12.10 -14.15 -6.80
C MET A 183 11.62 -13.70 -8.19
N LEU A 184 12.37 -12.84 -8.89
CA LEU A 184 12.06 -12.42 -10.26
C LEU A 184 12.01 -13.62 -11.22
N LYS A 185 12.96 -14.54 -11.13
CA LYS A 185 13.04 -15.74 -11.99
C LYS A 185 11.86 -16.70 -11.83
N LEU A 186 11.19 -16.73 -10.68
CA LEU A 186 10.05 -17.62 -10.46
C LEU A 186 8.83 -17.26 -11.32
N ASN A 187 8.66 -15.98 -11.67
CA ASN A 187 7.56 -15.54 -12.51
C ASN A 187 7.91 -14.25 -13.26
N PRO A 188 8.81 -14.33 -14.27
CA PRO A 188 9.29 -13.17 -14.99
C PRO A 188 8.23 -12.69 -15.97
N SER A 189 8.03 -11.37 -15.99
CA SER A 189 7.29 -10.63 -17.02
C SER A 189 8.13 -9.42 -17.43
N MET A 190 7.92 -8.89 -18.64
CA MET A 190 8.67 -7.71 -19.09
C MET A 190 8.56 -6.52 -18.12
N GLU A 191 7.37 -6.32 -17.53
CA GLU A 191 7.11 -5.30 -16.51
C GLU A 191 7.88 -5.56 -15.21
N LYS A 192 7.87 -6.80 -14.70
CA LYS A 192 8.60 -7.15 -13.48
C LYS A 192 10.11 -7.05 -13.67
N ILE A 193 10.62 -7.41 -14.84
CA ILE A 193 12.04 -7.21 -15.14
C ILE A 193 12.33 -5.70 -15.08
N GLU A 194 11.51 -4.87 -15.75
CA GLU A 194 11.65 -3.40 -15.78
C GLU A 194 11.65 -2.78 -14.37
N GLN A 195 10.75 -3.23 -13.50
CA GLN A 195 10.62 -2.76 -12.11
C GLN A 195 11.77 -3.18 -11.17
N ASN A 196 12.63 -4.11 -11.61
CA ASN A 196 13.76 -4.61 -10.81
C ASN A 196 15.13 -4.34 -11.43
N GLU A 197 15.18 -3.83 -12.67
CA GLU A 197 16.43 -3.50 -13.38
C GLU A 197 17.35 -2.62 -12.55
N GLU A 198 16.83 -1.53 -11.97
CA GLU A 198 17.64 -0.53 -11.27
C GLU A 198 18.40 -1.12 -10.06
N TYR A 199 17.85 -2.15 -9.43
CA TYR A 199 18.44 -2.83 -8.28
C TYR A 199 19.38 -3.96 -8.70
N LEU A 200 19.13 -4.61 -9.84
CA LEU A 200 19.80 -5.84 -10.24
C LEU A 200 20.87 -5.65 -11.33
N ALA A 201 20.82 -4.56 -12.10
CA ALA A 201 21.68 -4.36 -13.27
C ALA A 201 23.18 -4.31 -12.92
N LYS A 202 23.54 -3.94 -11.68
CA LYS A 202 24.95 -3.90 -11.26
C LYS A 202 25.61 -5.29 -11.33
N GLU A 203 24.86 -6.34 -10.97
CA GLU A 203 25.41 -7.69 -10.76
C GLU A 203 24.81 -8.73 -11.71
N TYR A 204 23.60 -8.49 -12.25
CA TYR A 204 22.82 -9.47 -13.02
C TYR A 204 22.47 -9.01 -14.43
N THR A 205 23.23 -8.07 -15.02
CA THR A 205 22.96 -7.56 -16.37
C THR A 205 22.83 -8.68 -17.43
N PRO A 206 23.78 -9.63 -17.56
CA PRO A 206 23.66 -10.71 -18.55
C PRO A 206 22.38 -11.53 -18.38
N GLU A 207 21.99 -11.82 -17.14
CA GLU A 207 20.79 -12.57 -16.84
C GLU A 207 19.51 -11.78 -17.11
N LEU A 208 19.49 -10.48 -16.82
CA LEU A 208 18.35 -9.60 -17.16
C LEU A 208 18.14 -9.53 -18.68
N ILE A 209 19.23 -9.43 -19.45
CA ILE A 209 19.18 -9.48 -20.93
C ILE A 209 18.62 -10.82 -21.40
N GLY A 210 19.04 -11.93 -20.78
CA GLY A 210 18.50 -13.26 -21.06
C GLY A 210 16.99 -13.36 -20.79
N LEU A 211 16.54 -12.89 -19.61
CA LEU A 211 15.13 -12.88 -19.24
C LEU A 211 14.29 -12.02 -20.18
N TYR A 212 14.79 -10.84 -20.58
CA TYR A 212 14.12 -10.02 -21.58
C TYR A 212 14.00 -10.73 -22.93
N SER A 213 15.09 -11.34 -23.39
CA SER A 213 15.13 -12.05 -24.66
C SER A 213 14.04 -13.12 -24.72
N GLU A 214 13.96 -13.96 -23.69
CA GLU A 214 12.95 -15.02 -23.59
C GLU A 214 11.53 -14.43 -23.58
N ARG A 215 11.28 -13.42 -22.76
CA ARG A 215 9.94 -12.82 -22.65
C ARG A 215 9.50 -12.09 -23.91
N ILE A 216 10.42 -11.44 -24.63
CA ILE A 216 10.11 -10.76 -25.90
C ILE A 216 9.81 -11.79 -27.00
N LEU A 217 10.59 -12.89 -27.06
CA LEU A 217 10.34 -14.00 -27.99
C LEU A 217 8.91 -14.54 -27.81
N ASP A 218 8.53 -14.90 -26.58
CA ASP A 218 7.20 -15.41 -26.26
C ASP A 218 6.10 -14.38 -26.60
N TYR A 219 6.34 -13.12 -26.25
CA TYR A 219 5.37 -12.05 -26.45
C TYR A 219 5.08 -11.80 -27.93
N ILE A 220 6.11 -11.75 -28.79
CA ILE A 220 5.92 -11.57 -30.24
C ILE A 220 5.31 -12.82 -30.87
N ALA A 221 5.67 -14.03 -30.41
CA ALA A 221 5.08 -15.26 -30.93
C ALA A 221 3.56 -15.30 -30.71
N GLY A 222 3.11 -14.94 -29.51
CA GLY A 222 1.70 -14.98 -29.11
C GLY A 222 0.87 -13.74 -29.49
N SER A 223 1.49 -12.63 -29.91
CA SER A 223 0.79 -11.37 -30.14
C SER A 223 0.90 -10.88 -31.59
N VAL A 224 -0.18 -10.30 -32.11
CA VAL A 224 -0.23 -9.70 -33.46
C VAL A 224 -0.84 -8.32 -33.37
N GLY A 225 -0.17 -7.32 -33.95
CA GLY A 225 -0.67 -5.95 -34.03
C GLY A 225 0.40 -4.92 -33.73
N ARG A 226 0.30 -3.74 -34.35
CA ARG A 226 1.32 -2.69 -34.25
C ARG A 226 1.55 -2.20 -32.82
N SER A 227 0.50 -2.15 -32.00
CA SER A 227 0.61 -1.82 -30.57
C SER A 227 1.51 -2.81 -29.82
N HIS A 228 1.33 -4.11 -30.04
CA HIS A 228 2.16 -5.14 -29.43
C HIS A 228 3.61 -5.05 -29.91
N TYR A 229 3.85 -4.83 -31.20
CA TYR A 229 5.21 -4.71 -31.72
C TYR A 229 5.95 -3.49 -31.15
N ARG A 230 5.25 -2.36 -30.96
CA ARG A 230 5.80 -1.19 -30.26
C ARG A 230 6.19 -1.51 -28.83
N THR A 231 5.36 -2.25 -28.10
CA THR A 231 5.69 -2.70 -26.74
C THR A 231 6.94 -3.57 -26.75
N ALA A 232 7.06 -4.53 -27.68
CA ALA A 232 8.26 -5.34 -27.79
C ALA A 232 9.51 -4.51 -28.11
N CYS A 233 9.41 -3.55 -29.05
CA CYS A 233 10.50 -2.64 -29.38
C CYS A 233 10.92 -1.76 -28.19
N LYS A 234 9.97 -1.28 -27.36
CA LYS A 234 10.28 -0.59 -26.10
C LYS A 234 11.22 -1.43 -25.23
N TYR A 235 10.94 -2.72 -25.07
CA TYR A 235 11.76 -3.60 -24.24
C TYR A 235 13.08 -4.00 -24.90
N LEU A 236 13.14 -4.15 -26.24
CA LEU A 236 14.42 -4.26 -26.97
C LEU A 236 15.31 -3.05 -26.72
N CYS A 237 14.76 -1.83 -26.74
CA CYS A 237 15.53 -0.62 -26.41
C CYS A 237 16.01 -0.62 -24.94
N ARG A 238 15.26 -1.20 -24.00
CA ARG A 238 15.75 -1.36 -22.61
C ARG A 238 16.93 -2.33 -22.54
N MET A 239 16.86 -3.45 -23.25
CA MET A 239 17.99 -4.38 -23.36
C MET A 239 19.25 -3.69 -23.91
N MET A 240 19.11 -2.82 -24.92
CA MET A 240 20.24 -2.03 -25.44
C MET A 240 20.84 -1.10 -24.38
N LYS A 241 19.99 -0.48 -23.53
CA LYS A 241 20.43 0.35 -22.39
C LYS A 241 21.18 -0.45 -21.32
N LEU A 242 20.88 -1.74 -21.18
CA LEU A 242 21.63 -2.68 -20.34
C LEU A 242 22.92 -3.19 -21.02
N GLY A 243 23.21 -2.78 -22.25
CA GLY A 243 24.39 -3.21 -23.01
C GLY A 243 24.16 -4.42 -23.92
N GLY A 244 22.96 -4.99 -23.97
CA GLY A 244 22.61 -6.19 -24.75
C GLY A 244 22.45 -5.98 -26.25
N ASN A 245 23.30 -5.15 -26.88
CA ASN A 245 23.19 -4.79 -28.29
C ASN A 245 23.35 -5.99 -29.22
N GLN A 246 24.22 -6.95 -28.85
CA GLN A 246 24.45 -8.15 -29.66
C GLN A 246 23.22 -9.06 -29.65
N GLU A 247 22.62 -9.26 -28.48
CA GLU A 247 21.42 -10.07 -28.26
C GLU A 247 20.21 -9.44 -28.95
N VAL A 248 20.05 -8.12 -28.86
CA VAL A 248 18.97 -7.40 -29.56
C VAL A 248 19.10 -7.54 -31.07
N ASN A 249 20.30 -7.36 -31.64
CA ASN A 249 20.51 -7.57 -33.07
C ASN A 249 20.20 -9.01 -33.51
N ALA A 250 20.58 -10.01 -32.71
CA ALA A 250 20.25 -11.39 -32.97
C ALA A 250 18.72 -11.64 -32.95
N LEU A 251 18.00 -11.05 -32.00
CA LEU A 251 16.54 -11.13 -31.93
C LEU A 251 15.87 -10.45 -33.13
N ILE A 252 16.32 -9.26 -33.53
CA ILE A 252 15.80 -8.55 -34.71
C ILE A 252 15.94 -9.42 -35.96
N GLU A 253 17.13 -9.99 -36.19
CA GLU A 253 17.39 -10.87 -37.33
C GLU A 253 16.55 -12.15 -37.26
N PHE A 254 16.36 -12.71 -36.08
CA PHE A 254 15.46 -13.85 -35.87
C PHE A 254 14.02 -13.49 -36.24
N PHE A 255 13.49 -12.36 -35.76
CA PHE A 255 12.12 -11.93 -36.05
C PHE A 255 11.89 -11.62 -37.53
N ARG A 256 12.87 -11.01 -38.21
CA ARG A 256 12.83 -10.76 -39.66
C ARG A 256 12.71 -12.07 -40.46
N LYS A 257 13.46 -13.09 -40.07
CA LYS A 257 13.44 -14.42 -40.71
C LYS A 257 12.18 -15.21 -40.40
N GLN A 258 11.74 -15.18 -39.14
CA GLN A 258 10.61 -15.99 -38.68
C GLN A 258 9.26 -15.40 -39.10
N TYR A 259 9.16 -14.07 -39.20
CA TYR A 259 7.89 -13.38 -39.45
C TYR A 259 7.95 -12.38 -40.64
N PRO A 260 8.42 -12.78 -41.84
CA PRO A 260 8.60 -11.87 -42.96
C PRO A 260 7.30 -11.23 -43.46
N GLN A 261 6.15 -11.86 -43.20
CA GLN A 261 4.83 -11.36 -43.60
C GLN A 261 4.23 -10.35 -42.60
N ARG A 262 4.79 -10.22 -41.39
CA ARG A 262 4.32 -9.26 -40.39
C ARG A 262 4.92 -7.88 -40.69
N LYS A 263 4.49 -7.23 -41.78
CA LYS A 263 5.06 -5.93 -42.23
C LYS A 263 5.15 -4.88 -41.12
N ALA A 264 4.08 -4.73 -40.32
CA ALA A 264 4.07 -3.80 -39.19
C ALA A 264 5.10 -4.14 -38.10
N LEU A 265 5.50 -5.40 -37.93
CA LEU A 265 6.60 -5.76 -37.02
C LEU A 265 7.92 -5.32 -37.63
N ILE A 266 8.17 -5.62 -38.90
CA ILE A 266 9.40 -5.23 -39.61
C ILE A 266 9.58 -3.71 -39.61
N ASP A 267 8.50 -2.96 -39.85
CA ASP A 267 8.51 -1.49 -39.81
C ASP A 267 8.98 -0.97 -38.44
N GLU A 268 8.47 -1.53 -37.35
CA GLU A 268 8.80 -1.10 -35.98
C GLU A 268 10.24 -1.55 -35.60
N LEU A 269 10.67 -2.74 -36.03
CA LEU A 269 12.05 -3.22 -35.84
C LEU A 269 13.09 -2.41 -36.63
N ASN A 270 12.70 -1.67 -37.67
CA ASN A 270 13.59 -0.79 -38.42
C ASN A 270 13.77 0.60 -37.77
N GLN A 271 12.99 0.91 -36.74
CA GLN A 271 13.03 2.19 -36.02
C GLN A 271 13.89 2.15 -34.75
N ILE A 272 14.37 0.97 -34.37
CA ILE A 272 15.22 0.74 -33.20
C ILE A 272 16.70 0.71 -33.57
#